data_AF-A0A6A4SI42-F1
#
_entry.id   AF-A0A6A4SI42-F1
#
_cell.length_a   1.000
_cell.length_b   1.000
_cell.length_c   1.000
_cell.angle_alpha   90.00
_cell.angle_beta   90.00
_cell.angle_gamma   90.00
#
_symmetry.space_group_name_H-M   'P 1'
#
loop_
_entity.id
_entity.type
_entity.pdbx_description
1 polymer ?
#
loop_
_entity_poly.entity_id
_entity_poly.type
_entity_poly.pdbx_seq_one_letter_code
_entity_poly.pdbx_strand_id
1 'polypeptide(L)'
;MYSLWFFVAGWFQKLLNPRISSSTQRDQKVKATTSLSYKPPSPEAAPSRAQKPPSALSSQQRWRRKYDLLVCHSLADSDAEEAIRLVSFLEASPRGLRCFLWQRDVCPGGAVFTEFCQAVHESHLQALLITPHFLQEEWCMYMMHQALAEGPMSSRLIPLIWNLSHAEYPPELRFYVYINLSRNADRGYSLINKTVLMRLEDLVKTERTFDSRSGIGGEGGSRGDGPASNDGPAETPLPPRSAAEEG
;
A
#
# COMPACT_ATOMS: atom_id res chain seq x y z
N MET A 1 -6.84 21.98 -26.06
CA MET A 1 -8.08 21.17 -26.00
C MET A 1 -7.84 19.76 -26.60
N TYR A 2 -6.71 19.12 -26.27
CA TYR A 2 -6.28 17.83 -26.86
C TYR A 2 -6.01 16.71 -25.84
N SER A 3 -6.20 16.93 -24.53
CA SER A 3 -5.83 15.93 -23.51
C SER A 3 -6.90 14.87 -23.20
N LEU A 4 -8.07 14.91 -23.84
CA LEU A 4 -9.15 13.93 -23.57
C LEU A 4 -9.15 12.71 -24.51
N TRP A 5 -8.47 12.78 -25.65
CA TRP A 5 -8.48 11.70 -26.65
C TRP A 5 -7.51 10.56 -26.36
N PHE A 6 -6.47 10.77 -25.54
CA PHE A 6 -5.53 9.71 -25.19
C PHE A 6 -6.07 8.73 -24.14
N PHE A 7 -7.12 9.10 -23.38
CA PHE A 7 -7.68 8.25 -22.33
C PHE A 7 -8.56 7.09 -22.86
N VAL A 8 -9.04 7.14 -24.11
CA VAL A 8 -9.99 6.15 -24.63
C VAL A 8 -9.33 5.10 -25.55
N ALA A 9 -8.18 5.39 -26.15
CA ALA A 9 -7.61 4.55 -27.20
C ALA A 9 -6.82 3.31 -26.71
N GLY A 10 -6.32 3.30 -25.46
CA GLY A 10 -5.48 2.20 -24.94
C GLY A 10 -6.24 0.99 -24.37
N TRP A 11 -7.58 1.01 -24.37
CA TRP A 11 -8.37 0.12 -23.52
C TRP A 11 -9.00 -1.11 -24.20
N PHE A 12 -8.91 -1.26 -25.53
CA PHE A 12 -9.70 -2.28 -26.24
C PHE A 12 -8.99 -3.54 -26.72
N GLN A 13 -7.71 -3.78 -26.43
CA GLN A 13 -7.00 -4.92 -27.06
C GLN A 13 -6.81 -6.20 -26.22
N LYS A 14 -7.36 -6.32 -25.01
CA LYS A 14 -7.16 -7.55 -24.19
C LYS A 14 -8.40 -8.17 -23.55
N LEU A 15 -9.57 -8.00 -24.17
CA LEU A 15 -10.83 -8.63 -23.70
C LEU A 15 -11.49 -9.53 -24.76
N LEU A 16 -10.75 -10.45 -25.36
CA LEU A 16 -11.34 -11.64 -25.99
C LEU A 16 -10.37 -12.84 -25.90
N ASN A 17 -10.59 -13.70 -24.90
CA ASN A 17 -10.59 -15.15 -25.14
C ASN A 17 -11.44 -15.87 -24.07
N PRO A 18 -12.46 -16.64 -24.48
CA PRO A 18 -13.38 -17.32 -23.57
C PRO A 18 -12.78 -18.59 -22.95
N ARG A 19 -13.04 -18.78 -21.65
CA ARG A 19 -12.86 -20.06 -20.95
C ARG A 19 -13.84 -21.10 -21.52
N ILE A 20 -13.33 -22.26 -21.91
CA ILE A 20 -14.12 -23.49 -21.99
C ILE A 20 -13.62 -24.41 -20.88
N SER A 21 -14.48 -24.64 -19.89
CA SER A 21 -14.35 -25.74 -18.94
C SER A 21 -15.53 -26.69 -19.17
N SER A 22 -15.25 -27.97 -19.44
CA SER A 22 -16.05 -29.05 -18.86
C SER A 22 -15.34 -30.40 -19.00
N SER A 23 -15.32 -31.07 -17.85
CA SER A 23 -14.88 -32.43 -17.58
C SER A 23 -15.73 -33.48 -18.31
N THR A 24 -15.13 -34.60 -18.73
CA THR A 24 -15.83 -35.87 -18.88
C THR A 24 -14.91 -37.01 -18.46
N GLN A 25 -15.34 -37.72 -17.42
CA GLN A 25 -14.77 -38.94 -16.85
C GLN A 25 -15.24 -40.16 -17.68
N ARG A 26 -14.38 -41.17 -17.90
CA ARG A 26 -14.79 -42.56 -18.21
C ARG A 26 -13.69 -43.58 -17.87
N ASP A 27 -14.18 -44.78 -17.59
CA ASP A 27 -13.68 -45.87 -16.73
C ASP A 27 -12.46 -46.72 -17.14
N GLN A 28 -11.80 -47.21 -16.08
CA GLN A 28 -11.33 -48.58 -15.75
C GLN A 28 -10.51 -49.45 -16.72
N LYS A 29 -9.39 -50.00 -16.21
CA LYS A 29 -9.06 -51.45 -16.30
C LYS A 29 -8.08 -51.91 -15.20
N VAL A 30 -8.31 -53.13 -14.73
CA VAL A 30 -7.80 -53.83 -13.52
C VAL A 30 -6.64 -54.79 -13.83
N LYS A 31 -5.95 -55.26 -12.75
CA LYS A 31 -5.05 -56.45 -12.54
C LYS A 31 -3.53 -56.15 -12.52
N ALA A 32 -2.69 -56.73 -11.65
CA ALA A 32 -2.82 -57.77 -10.62
C ALA A 32 -1.65 -57.74 -9.61
N THR A 33 -1.94 -58.28 -8.42
CA THR A 33 -1.13 -58.88 -7.33
C THR A 33 0.38 -59.09 -7.50
N THR A 34 1.20 -58.79 -6.47
CA THR A 34 2.03 -59.75 -5.70
C THR A 34 2.69 -59.06 -4.49
N SER A 35 2.58 -59.71 -3.33
CA SER A 35 3.16 -59.35 -2.02
C SER A 35 4.66 -59.60 -1.93
N LEU A 36 5.42 -58.77 -1.17
CA LEU A 36 6.41 -59.23 -0.19
C LEU A 36 6.97 -58.07 0.66
N SER A 37 7.16 -58.42 1.94
CA SER A 37 7.51 -57.64 3.13
C SER A 37 8.96 -57.13 3.17
N TYR A 38 9.19 -55.83 3.45
CA TYR A 38 10.41 -55.35 4.15
C TYR A 38 10.13 -54.05 4.94
N LYS A 39 10.59 -54.00 6.20
CA LYS A 39 10.49 -52.87 7.16
C LYS A 39 11.48 -51.72 6.83
N PRO A 40 11.30 -50.51 7.42
CA PRO A 40 11.79 -49.25 6.87
C PRO A 40 13.18 -48.84 7.41
N PRO A 41 13.90 -47.97 6.70
CA PRO A 41 14.88 -47.09 7.31
C PRO A 41 14.33 -45.66 7.44
N SER A 42 14.31 -45.17 8.68
CA SER A 42 14.25 -43.75 9.00
C SER A 42 15.53 -43.07 8.53
N PRO A 43 15.41 -41.88 7.92
CA PRO A 43 16.32 -40.80 8.29
C PRO A 43 15.50 -39.56 8.64
N GLU A 44 15.41 -39.32 9.95
CA GLU A 44 15.64 -38.04 10.61
C GLU A 44 15.84 -36.85 9.66
N ALA A 45 14.74 -36.36 9.08
CA ALA A 45 14.69 -35.10 8.37
C ALA A 45 14.13 -34.06 9.32
N ALA A 46 14.99 -33.14 9.74
CA ALA A 46 14.64 -31.97 10.55
C ALA A 46 13.33 -31.34 10.07
N PRO A 47 12.41 -30.92 10.98
CA PRO A 47 11.22 -30.23 10.56
C PRO A 47 11.63 -28.94 9.86
N SER A 48 11.43 -28.92 8.54
CA SER A 48 11.48 -27.72 7.72
C SER A 48 10.66 -26.66 8.43
N ARG A 49 11.33 -25.64 8.96
CA ARG A 49 10.73 -24.47 9.59
C ARG A 49 9.78 -23.86 8.57
N ALA A 50 8.51 -24.24 8.60
CA ALA A 50 7.46 -23.59 7.87
C ALA A 50 7.56 -22.11 8.25
N GLN A 51 8.03 -21.28 7.32
CA GLN A 51 8.18 -19.86 7.55
C GLN A 51 6.77 -19.32 7.76
N LYS A 52 6.42 -19.13 9.04
CA LYS A 52 5.17 -18.49 9.45
C LYS A 52 5.08 -17.17 8.66
N PRO A 53 3.95 -16.86 8.01
CA PRO A 53 3.84 -15.64 7.22
C PRO A 53 4.24 -14.44 8.09
N PRO A 54 4.93 -13.43 7.51
CA PRO A 54 5.39 -12.27 8.27
C PRO A 54 4.24 -11.70 9.10
N SER A 55 4.47 -11.48 10.40
CA SER A 55 3.40 -11.17 11.36
C SER A 55 2.61 -9.90 10.99
N ALA A 56 3.21 -9.01 10.20
CA ALA A 56 2.56 -7.84 9.63
C ALA A 56 1.41 -8.18 8.67
N LEU A 57 1.52 -9.26 7.88
CA LEU A 57 0.50 -9.65 6.91
C LEU A 57 -0.81 -10.12 7.56
N SER A 58 -0.72 -10.64 8.78
CA SER A 58 -1.87 -11.07 9.60
C SER A 58 -2.35 -10.01 10.60
N SER A 59 -1.71 -8.83 10.64
CA SER A 59 -2.05 -7.78 11.60
C SER A 59 -3.38 -7.10 11.27
N GLN A 60 -4.18 -6.75 12.26
CA GLN A 60 -5.43 -5.99 12.06
C GLN A 60 -5.15 -4.59 11.52
N GLN A 61 -3.98 -4.03 11.84
CA GLN A 61 -3.47 -2.74 11.39
C GLN A 61 -3.37 -2.65 9.88
N ARG A 62 -2.91 -3.72 9.23
CA ARG A 62 -2.88 -3.84 7.78
C ARG A 62 -4.26 -3.55 7.19
N TRP A 63 -5.32 -4.04 7.81
CA TRP A 63 -6.70 -3.89 7.36
C TRP A 63 -7.35 -2.54 7.66
N ARG A 64 -6.68 -1.62 8.37
CA ARG A 64 -7.16 -0.23 8.54
C ARG A 64 -7.22 0.55 7.22
N ARG A 65 -6.45 0.11 6.24
CA ARG A 65 -6.43 0.64 4.87
C ARG A 65 -6.73 -0.46 3.87
N LYS A 66 -7.30 -0.07 2.73
CA LYS A 66 -7.75 -1.00 1.69
C LYS A 66 -6.57 -1.64 0.95
N TYR A 67 -5.52 -0.85 0.74
CA TYR A 67 -4.33 -1.28 0.01
C TYR A 67 -3.08 -1.19 0.89
N ASP A 68 -2.15 -2.10 0.66
CA ASP A 68 -0.84 -2.08 1.28
C ASP A 68 0.12 -1.17 0.51
N LEU A 69 0.01 -1.17 -0.83
CA LEU A 69 0.86 -0.40 -1.73
C LEU A 69 0.06 0.18 -2.90
N LEU A 70 0.14 1.48 -3.11
CA LEU A 70 -0.24 2.15 -4.35
C LEU A 70 0.94 2.15 -5.31
N VAL A 71 0.77 1.75 -6.58
CA VAL A 71 1.82 1.81 -7.60
C VAL A 71 1.46 2.84 -8.67
N CYS A 72 2.28 3.89 -8.79
CA CYS A 72 2.15 4.91 -9.82
C CYS A 72 3.16 4.65 -10.94
N HIS A 73 2.73 4.78 -12.19
CA HIS A 73 3.55 4.57 -13.39
C HIS A 73 3.04 5.46 -14.54
N SER A 74 3.86 5.64 -15.57
CA SER A 74 3.49 6.36 -16.80
C SER A 74 2.50 5.59 -17.65
N LEU A 75 1.78 6.33 -18.50
CA LEU A 75 0.87 5.80 -19.52
C LEU A 75 1.59 5.00 -20.62
N ALA A 76 2.91 5.11 -20.73
CA ALA A 76 3.70 4.37 -21.70
C ALA A 76 3.52 2.85 -21.50
N ASP A 77 3.30 2.12 -22.59
CA ASP A 77 3.04 0.68 -22.56
C ASP A 77 4.16 -0.10 -21.85
N SER A 78 5.42 0.30 -22.05
CA SER A 78 6.56 -0.32 -21.38
C SER A 78 6.49 -0.21 -19.86
N ASP A 79 6.05 0.95 -19.37
CA ASP A 79 6.01 1.27 -17.94
C ASP A 79 4.79 0.62 -17.28
N ALA A 80 3.67 0.57 -18.00
CA ALA A 80 2.49 -0.17 -17.60
C ALA A 80 2.77 -1.68 -17.49
N GLU A 81 3.43 -2.28 -18.49
CA GLU A 81 3.83 -3.69 -18.44
C GLU A 81 4.76 -4.00 -17.26
N GLU A 82 5.71 -3.10 -16.99
CA GLU A 82 6.62 -3.21 -15.85
C GLU A 82 5.88 -3.12 -14.51
N ALA A 83 4.96 -2.15 -14.37
CA ALA A 83 4.14 -1.98 -13.18
C ALA A 83 3.23 -3.20 -12.93
N ILE A 84 2.61 -3.74 -13.99
CA ILE A 84 1.80 -4.96 -13.91
C ILE A 84 2.65 -6.15 -13.44
N ARG A 85 3.88 -6.30 -13.95
CA ARG A 85 4.79 -7.38 -13.55
C ARG A 85 5.20 -7.26 -12.09
N LEU A 86 5.52 -6.04 -11.64
CA LEU A 86 5.83 -5.74 -10.25
C LEU A 86 4.63 -6.07 -9.33
N VAL A 87 3.44 -5.57 -9.66
CA VAL A 87 2.22 -5.83 -8.87
C VAL A 87 1.92 -7.32 -8.81
N SER A 88 2.00 -8.02 -9.95
CA SER A 88 1.79 -9.48 -10.01
C SER A 88 2.78 -10.23 -9.11
N PHE A 89 4.05 -9.80 -9.08
CA PHE A 89 5.05 -10.38 -8.18
C PHE A 89 4.71 -10.15 -6.70
N LEU A 90 4.25 -8.95 -6.34
CA LEU A 90 3.91 -8.57 -4.95
C LEU A 90 2.63 -9.24 -4.45
N GLU A 91 1.63 -9.39 -5.31
CA GLU A 91 0.36 -10.05 -5.01
C GLU A 91 0.51 -11.58 -4.98
N ALA A 92 1.47 -12.15 -5.70
CA ALA A 92 1.70 -13.60 -5.75
C ALA A 92 2.07 -14.20 -4.38
N SER A 93 1.53 -15.39 -4.10
CA SER A 93 1.89 -16.19 -2.92
C SER A 93 3.41 -16.49 -2.89
N PRO A 94 4.08 -16.43 -1.72
CA PRO A 94 3.53 -16.25 -0.37
C PRO A 94 3.50 -14.79 0.12
N ARG A 95 3.73 -13.80 -0.75
CA ARG A 95 3.80 -12.37 -0.37
C ARG A 95 2.41 -11.81 -0.08
N GLY A 96 1.46 -12.05 -0.98
CA GLY A 96 0.04 -11.78 -0.76
C GLY A 96 -0.27 -10.33 -0.38
N LEU A 97 0.50 -9.36 -0.89
CA LEU A 97 0.24 -7.93 -0.69
C LEU A 97 -1.01 -7.50 -1.48
N ARG A 98 -1.70 -6.44 -1.03
CA ARG A 98 -2.82 -5.83 -1.74
C ARG A 98 -2.32 -4.56 -2.43
N CYS A 99 -2.17 -4.61 -3.74
CA CYS A 99 -1.67 -3.46 -4.48
C CYS A 99 -2.82 -2.72 -5.18
N PHE A 100 -2.71 -1.40 -5.30
CA PHE A 100 -3.55 -0.61 -6.19
C PHE A 100 -2.76 -0.24 -7.45
N LEU A 101 -3.37 -0.43 -8.60
CA LEU A 101 -2.87 0.01 -9.90
C LEU A 101 -3.96 0.78 -10.64
N TRP A 102 -3.71 2.04 -10.95
CA TRP A 102 -4.76 2.94 -11.44
C TRP A 102 -5.41 2.47 -12.75
N GLN A 103 -4.65 1.83 -13.65
CA GLN A 103 -5.17 1.29 -14.91
C GLN A 103 -6.15 0.12 -14.72
N ARG A 104 -6.02 -0.63 -13.62
CA ARG A 104 -6.83 -1.82 -13.31
C ARG A 104 -7.99 -1.50 -12.36
N ASP A 105 -7.72 -0.68 -11.36
CA ASP A 105 -8.56 -0.55 -10.17
C ASP A 105 -9.47 0.72 -10.22
N VAL A 106 -9.21 1.65 -11.13
CA VAL A 106 -10.09 2.81 -11.37
C VAL A 106 -11.28 2.40 -12.23
N CYS A 107 -12.50 2.68 -11.74
CA CYS A 107 -13.73 2.34 -12.45
C CYS A 107 -13.85 3.08 -13.80
N PRO A 108 -14.27 2.38 -14.88
CA PRO A 108 -14.63 3.01 -16.14
C PRO A 108 -15.66 4.12 -15.95
N GLY A 109 -15.42 5.30 -16.53
CA GLY A 109 -16.30 6.46 -16.41
C GLY A 109 -16.23 7.20 -15.06
N GLY A 110 -15.41 6.72 -14.11
CA GLY A 110 -15.11 7.41 -12.86
C GLY A 110 -14.16 8.60 -13.06
N ALA A 111 -14.14 9.51 -12.09
CA ALA A 111 -13.21 10.63 -12.06
C ALA A 111 -11.82 10.14 -11.63
N VAL A 112 -10.94 9.87 -12.59
CA VAL A 112 -9.60 9.27 -12.38
C VAL A 112 -8.81 9.99 -11.27
N PHE A 113 -8.83 11.32 -11.25
CA PHE A 113 -8.14 12.13 -10.24
C PHE A 113 -8.69 11.87 -8.82
N THR A 114 -10.01 11.84 -8.66
CA THR A 114 -10.66 11.60 -7.37
C THR A 114 -10.39 10.18 -6.87
N GLU A 115 -10.52 9.18 -7.74
CA GLU A 115 -10.24 7.78 -7.42
C GLU A 115 -8.77 7.59 -7.02
N PHE A 116 -7.85 8.25 -7.72
CA PHE A 116 -6.44 8.24 -7.38
C PHE A 116 -6.18 8.88 -6.00
N CYS A 117 -6.72 10.07 -5.73
CA CYS A 117 -6.57 10.71 -4.42
C CYS A 117 -7.13 9.82 -3.29
N GLN A 118 -8.28 9.18 -3.53
CA GLN A 118 -8.84 8.22 -2.58
C GLN A 118 -7.88 7.04 -2.36
N ALA A 119 -7.30 6.47 -3.43
CA ALA A 119 -6.33 5.39 -3.32
C ALA A 119 -5.05 5.81 -2.58
N VAL A 120 -4.58 7.05 -2.74
CA VAL A 120 -3.45 7.64 -2.00
C VAL A 120 -3.70 7.60 -0.48
N HIS A 121 -4.90 7.98 -0.05
CA HIS A 121 -5.30 7.93 1.37
C HIS A 121 -5.55 6.50 1.87
N GLU A 122 -6.15 5.65 1.03
CA GLU A 122 -6.50 4.26 1.34
C GLU A 122 -5.33 3.28 1.20
N SER A 123 -4.12 3.75 0.89
CA SER A 123 -2.91 2.93 0.78
C SER A 123 -1.94 3.18 1.92
N HIS A 124 -1.38 2.12 2.52
CA HIS A 124 -0.33 2.28 3.54
C HIS A 124 0.91 2.97 2.97
N LEU A 125 1.43 2.43 1.87
CA LEU A 125 2.63 2.90 1.18
C LEU A 125 2.32 3.24 -0.28
N GLN A 126 3.23 3.98 -0.91
CA GLN A 126 3.13 4.43 -2.29
C GLN A 126 4.46 4.19 -2.99
N ALA A 127 4.45 3.54 -4.13
CA ALA A 127 5.62 3.32 -4.98
C ALA A 127 5.48 4.12 -6.27
N LEU A 128 6.50 4.91 -6.60
CA LEU A 128 6.55 5.67 -7.84
C LEU A 128 7.53 5.00 -8.79
N LEU A 129 7.05 4.45 -9.91
CA LEU A 129 7.90 3.96 -11.00
C LEU A 129 8.31 5.14 -11.89
N ILE A 130 9.51 5.65 -11.64
CA ILE A 130 10.05 6.83 -12.31
C ILE A 130 10.93 6.38 -13.46
N THR A 131 10.50 6.76 -14.65
CA THR A 131 11.15 6.49 -15.94
C THR A 131 11.31 7.82 -16.69
N PRO A 132 12.04 7.87 -17.81
CA PRO A 132 12.06 9.06 -18.67
C PRO A 132 10.67 9.49 -19.16
N HIS A 133 9.74 8.54 -19.40
CA HIS A 133 8.36 8.85 -19.80
C HIS A 133 7.56 9.43 -18.63
N PHE A 134 7.75 8.90 -17.43
CA PHE A 134 7.13 9.42 -16.21
C PHE A 134 7.43 10.91 -16.01
N LEU A 135 8.66 11.35 -16.31
CA LEU A 135 9.08 12.74 -16.15
C LEU A 135 8.47 13.70 -17.19
N GLN A 136 7.96 13.17 -18.31
CA GLN A 136 7.39 13.97 -19.41
C GLN A 136 5.87 14.11 -19.32
N GLU A 137 5.20 13.28 -18.52
CA GLU A 137 3.75 13.25 -18.41
C GLU A 137 3.24 14.11 -17.25
N GLU A 138 2.37 15.08 -17.54
CA GLU A 138 1.73 15.93 -16.52
C GLU A 138 0.95 15.12 -15.48
N TRP A 139 0.29 14.04 -15.91
CA TRP A 139 -0.41 13.13 -15.00
C TRP A 139 0.53 12.47 -13.99
N CYS A 140 1.73 12.07 -14.43
CA CYS A 140 2.74 11.48 -13.56
C CYS A 140 3.32 12.50 -12.57
N MET A 141 3.56 13.73 -13.02
CA MET A 141 3.95 14.83 -12.14
C MET A 141 2.87 15.11 -11.09
N TYR A 142 1.60 15.13 -11.50
CA TYR A 142 0.47 15.26 -10.58
C TYR A 142 0.47 14.12 -9.55
N MET A 143 0.56 12.86 -9.98
CA MET A 143 0.59 11.71 -9.06
C MET A 143 1.74 11.82 -8.05
N MET A 144 2.93 12.22 -8.50
CA MET A 144 4.10 12.44 -7.64
C MET A 144 3.85 13.56 -6.63
N HIS A 145 3.36 14.72 -7.06
CA HIS A 145 3.11 15.85 -6.16
C HIS A 145 2.00 15.56 -5.16
N GLN A 146 0.94 14.85 -5.55
CA GLN A 146 -0.11 14.46 -4.60
C GLN A 146 0.39 13.45 -3.57
N ALA A 147 1.19 12.48 -4.02
CA ALA A 147 1.85 11.52 -3.14
C ALA A 147 2.76 12.22 -2.11
N LEU A 148 3.48 13.26 -2.53
CA LEU A 148 4.32 14.08 -1.65
C LEU A 148 3.49 14.99 -0.72
N ALA A 149 2.39 15.56 -1.20
CA ALA A 149 1.52 16.43 -0.41
C ALA A 149 0.85 15.70 0.76
N GLU A 150 0.50 14.43 0.56
CA GLU A 150 -0.10 13.55 1.58
C GLU A 150 0.85 13.28 2.78
N GLY A 151 2.15 13.48 2.59
CA GLY A 151 3.12 13.26 3.65
C GLY A 151 4.53 13.62 3.21
N PRO A 152 4.91 14.91 3.25
CA PRO A 152 6.25 15.34 2.91
C PRO A 152 7.23 14.68 3.88
N MET A 153 8.26 14.01 3.36
CA MET A 153 9.21 13.19 4.12
C MET A 153 8.60 12.02 4.89
N SER A 154 7.32 11.67 4.63
CA SER A 154 6.75 10.46 5.21
C SER A 154 7.47 9.23 4.68
N SER A 155 7.66 8.24 5.54
CA SER A 155 8.24 6.95 5.18
C SER A 155 7.30 6.08 4.31
N ARG A 156 6.22 6.67 3.78
CA ARG A 156 5.20 6.01 2.95
C ARG A 156 5.61 5.92 1.47
N LEU A 157 6.40 6.87 0.97
CA LEU A 157 6.77 6.96 -0.44
C LEU A 157 8.08 6.21 -0.74
N ILE A 158 8.05 5.36 -1.77
CA ILE A 158 9.16 4.51 -2.21
C ILE A 158 9.42 4.79 -3.71
N PRO A 159 10.42 5.61 -4.05
CA PRO A 159 10.81 5.84 -5.43
C PRO A 159 11.49 4.62 -6.05
N LEU A 160 11.03 4.19 -7.21
CA LEU A 160 11.62 3.15 -8.04
C LEU A 160 12.17 3.79 -9.30
N ILE A 161 13.48 3.71 -9.52
CA ILE A 161 14.13 4.32 -10.67
C ILE A 161 14.36 3.27 -11.77
N TRP A 162 13.90 3.60 -12.98
CA TRP A 162 14.11 2.80 -14.18
C TRP A 162 14.72 3.63 -15.32
N ASN A 163 15.92 3.24 -15.75
CA ASN A 163 16.66 3.80 -16.87
C ASN A 163 16.82 5.34 -16.83
N LEU A 164 17.08 5.90 -15.65
CA LEU A 164 17.33 7.33 -15.47
C LEU A 164 18.74 7.57 -14.94
N SER A 165 19.36 8.64 -15.43
CA SER A 165 20.59 9.17 -14.86
C SER A 165 20.28 10.01 -13.61
N HIS A 166 21.26 10.16 -12.72
CA HIS A 166 21.06 10.91 -11.47
C HIS A 166 20.70 12.39 -11.69
N ALA A 167 21.12 12.99 -12.80
CA ALA A 167 20.84 14.39 -13.12
C ALA A 167 19.35 14.63 -13.40
N GLU A 168 18.65 13.62 -13.91
CA GLU A 168 17.24 13.67 -14.28
C GLU A 168 16.32 13.43 -13.07
N TYR A 169 16.85 13.13 -11.89
CA TYR A 169 16.03 12.83 -10.72
C TYR A 169 15.30 14.09 -10.26
N PRO A 170 13.96 14.02 -10.07
CA PRO A 170 13.19 15.14 -9.56
C PRO A 170 13.80 15.66 -8.25
N PRO A 171 14.01 16.99 -8.12
CA PRO A 171 14.63 17.58 -6.95
C PRO A 171 13.88 17.23 -5.66
N GLU A 172 12.56 17.12 -5.72
CA GLU A 172 11.67 16.78 -4.61
C GLU A 172 11.96 15.40 -4.03
N LEU A 173 12.44 14.47 -4.86
CA LEU A 173 12.69 13.10 -4.45
C LEU A 173 14.12 12.87 -3.97
N ARG A 174 15.06 13.80 -4.20
CA ARG A 174 16.51 13.60 -3.92
C ARG A 174 16.83 13.20 -2.48
N PHE A 175 15.94 13.51 -1.55
CA PHE A 175 16.05 13.16 -0.13
C PHE A 175 15.53 11.75 0.21
N TYR A 176 14.87 11.07 -0.73
CA TYR A 176 14.33 9.73 -0.53
C TYR A 176 15.36 8.65 -0.89
N VAL A 177 15.22 7.48 -0.25
CA VAL A 177 15.99 6.28 -0.63
C VAL A 177 15.33 5.62 -1.82
N TYR A 178 16.06 5.51 -2.93
CA TYR A 178 15.58 4.96 -4.19
C TYR A 178 15.90 3.47 -4.34
N ILE A 179 15.04 2.75 -5.05
CA ILE A 179 15.32 1.40 -5.54
C ILE A 179 15.59 1.48 -7.04
N ASN A 180 16.81 1.17 -7.47
CA ASN A 180 17.14 1.12 -8.89
C ASN A 180 16.77 -0.25 -9.47
N LEU A 181 15.82 -0.25 -10.41
CA LEU A 181 15.33 -1.46 -11.08
C LEU A 181 16.09 -1.77 -12.38
N SER A 182 16.85 -0.81 -12.92
CA SER A 182 17.48 -0.91 -14.25
C SER A 182 18.60 -1.95 -14.31
N ARG A 183 19.24 -2.23 -13.17
CA ARG A 183 20.34 -3.21 -13.09
C ARG A 183 19.84 -4.65 -13.06
N ASN A 184 18.77 -4.90 -12.29
CA ASN A 184 18.20 -6.22 -12.09
C ASN A 184 16.78 -6.07 -11.51
N ALA A 185 15.77 -6.28 -12.34
CA ALA A 185 14.37 -6.12 -11.96
C ALA A 185 13.96 -7.08 -10.84
N ASP A 186 14.34 -8.36 -10.90
CA ASP A 186 13.98 -9.37 -9.89
C ASP A 186 14.51 -9.04 -8.50
N ARG A 187 15.76 -8.56 -8.43
CA ARG A 187 16.37 -8.07 -7.19
C ARG A 187 15.65 -6.82 -6.71
N GLY A 188 15.31 -5.93 -7.63
CA GLY A 188 14.50 -4.74 -7.37
C GLY A 188 13.15 -5.06 -6.75
N TYR A 189 12.41 -6.01 -7.35
CA TYR A 189 11.13 -6.51 -6.87
C TYR A 189 11.23 -7.16 -5.48
N SER A 190 12.30 -7.93 -5.26
CA SER A 190 12.58 -8.50 -3.94
C SER A 190 12.86 -7.43 -2.89
N LEU A 191 13.56 -6.35 -3.28
CA LEU A 191 13.89 -5.24 -2.39
C LEU A 191 12.67 -4.40 -2.02
N ILE A 192 11.79 -4.09 -2.98
CA ILE A 192 10.54 -3.39 -2.70
C ILE A 192 9.62 -4.24 -1.82
N ASN A 193 9.47 -5.54 -2.10
CA ASN A 193 8.70 -6.44 -1.24
C ASN A 193 9.22 -6.43 0.21
N LYS A 194 10.55 -6.55 0.39
CA LYS A 194 11.17 -6.47 1.71
C LYS A 194 10.93 -5.12 2.37
N THR A 195 11.04 -4.03 1.63
CA THR A 195 10.83 -2.66 2.12
C THR A 195 9.38 -2.46 2.59
N VAL A 196 8.42 -2.91 1.80
CA VAL A 196 6.99 -2.86 2.15
C VAL A 196 6.72 -3.64 3.43
N LEU A 197 7.20 -4.88 3.53
CA LEU A 197 7.02 -5.70 4.73
C LEU A 197 7.65 -5.07 5.96
N MET A 198 8.89 -4.56 5.86
CA MET A 198 9.55 -3.89 6.99
C MET A 198 8.78 -2.65 7.46
N ARG A 199 8.25 -1.84 6.54
CA ARG A 199 7.47 -0.64 6.87
C ARG A 199 6.12 -1.00 7.49
N LEU A 200 5.44 -2.03 6.98
CA LEU A 200 4.21 -2.55 7.59
C LEU A 200 4.45 -3.11 8.99
N GLU A 201 5.56 -3.81 9.23
CA GLU A 201 5.94 -4.27 10.57
C GLU A 201 6.20 -3.12 11.53
N ASP A 202 6.84 -2.05 11.05
CA ASP A 202 7.12 -0.85 11.86
C ASP A 202 5.84 -0.10 12.27
N LEU A 203 4.87 -0.02 11.34
CA LEU A 203 3.53 0.49 11.64
C LEU A 203 2.85 -0.29 12.77
N VAL A 204 2.91 -1.62 12.74
CA VAL A 204 2.34 -2.49 13.78
C VAL A 204 3.04 -2.30 15.14
N LYS A 205 4.37 -2.09 15.14
CA LYS A 205 5.13 -1.89 16.38
C LYS A 205 4.86 -0.53 17.01
N THR A 206 4.83 0.52 16.20
CA THR A 206 4.63 1.90 16.66
C THR A 206 3.29 2.08 17.39
N GLU A 207 2.24 1.41 16.93
CA GLU A 207 0.93 1.47 17.59
C GLU A 207 0.94 0.76 18.96
N ARG A 208 1.55 -0.43 19.07
CA ARG A 208 1.68 -1.14 20.35
C ARG A 208 2.41 -0.32 21.42
N THR A 209 3.41 0.45 21.01
CA THR A 209 4.12 1.37 21.92
C THR A 209 3.27 2.55 22.35
N PHE A 210 2.31 3.00 21.53
CA PHE A 210 1.37 4.07 21.88
C PHE A 210 0.30 3.59 22.85
N ASP A 211 -0.26 2.39 22.62
CA ASP A 211 -1.23 1.75 23.53
C ASP A 211 -0.62 1.46 24.90
N SER A 212 0.63 0.98 24.93
CA SER A 212 1.34 0.67 26.18
C SER A 212 1.67 1.92 27.02
N ARG A 213 1.86 3.08 26.37
CA ARG A 213 2.12 4.36 27.05
C ARG A 213 0.85 5.04 27.55
N SER A 214 -0.28 4.81 26.87
CA SER A 214 -1.57 5.40 27.24
C SER A 214 -2.25 4.68 28.42
N GLY A 215 -1.73 3.52 28.84
CA GLY A 215 -2.22 2.75 29.98
C GLY A 215 -1.63 3.10 31.35
N ILE A 216 -0.71 4.08 31.44
CA ILE A 216 -0.12 4.54 32.72
C ILE A 216 -0.65 5.94 33.02
N GLY A 217 -1.85 6.03 33.57
CA GLY A 217 -2.42 7.32 33.96
C GLY A 217 -3.80 7.20 34.57
N GLY A 218 -3.89 6.81 35.84
CA GLY A 218 -5.08 7.07 36.65
C GLY A 218 -5.46 6.02 37.68
N GLU A 219 -4.57 5.66 38.61
CA GLU A 219 -5.00 5.10 39.90
C GLU A 219 -4.39 5.90 41.05
N GLY A 220 -5.24 6.29 42.00
CA GLY A 220 -4.84 6.49 43.40
C GLY A 220 -4.76 7.93 43.90
N GLY A 221 -5.91 8.50 44.28
CA GLY A 221 -5.94 9.77 45.03
C GLY A 221 -7.30 10.08 45.66
N SER A 222 -8.00 9.07 46.18
CA SER A 222 -9.22 9.28 46.97
C SER A 222 -8.82 9.82 48.35
N ARG A 223 -9.12 11.09 48.61
CA ARG A 223 -9.14 11.65 49.96
C ARG A 223 -10.36 12.57 50.05
N GLY A 224 -11.43 12.01 50.60
CA GLY A 224 -12.57 12.79 51.03
C GLY A 224 -12.23 13.52 52.32
N ASP A 225 -12.68 14.76 52.41
CA ASP A 225 -13.10 15.42 53.65
C ASP A 225 -14.22 16.43 53.27
N GLY A 226 -15.22 16.51 54.15
CA GLY A 226 -16.59 16.94 53.89
C GLY A 226 -16.90 18.44 53.73
N PRO A 227 -18.20 18.81 53.76
CA PRO A 227 -18.72 20.03 53.14
C PRO A 227 -18.90 21.20 54.11
N ALA A 228 -18.85 22.43 53.59
CA ALA A 228 -19.44 23.60 54.23
C ALA A 228 -19.83 24.70 53.22
N SER A 229 -21.14 24.98 53.18
CA SER A 229 -21.77 26.32 53.23
C SER A 229 -21.50 27.37 52.14
N ASN A 230 -22.53 27.54 51.30
CA ASN A 230 -23.25 28.79 50.95
C ASN A 230 -22.52 30.15 51.12
N ASP A 231 -22.41 30.89 50.01
CA ASP A 231 -22.95 32.26 49.87
C ASP A 231 -22.91 32.67 48.37
N GLY A 232 -24.04 33.13 47.82
CA GLY A 232 -24.10 33.85 46.53
C GLY A 232 -24.42 35.32 46.77
N PRO A 233 -24.88 36.09 45.75
CA PRO A 233 -24.34 36.28 44.41
C PRO A 233 -23.85 37.74 44.22
N ALA A 234 -23.04 38.02 43.20
CA ALA A 234 -22.83 39.39 42.74
C ALA A 234 -22.74 39.44 41.21
N GLU A 235 -23.65 40.22 40.63
CA GLU A 235 -23.81 40.49 39.22
C GLU A 235 -22.66 41.36 38.63
N THR A 236 -22.35 41.05 37.36
CA THR A 236 -21.91 41.84 36.18
C THR A 236 -21.50 43.33 36.33
N PRO A 237 -20.60 43.88 35.45
CA PRO A 237 -20.90 44.02 34.01
C PRO A 237 -19.73 43.88 33.00
N LEU A 238 -20.12 43.52 31.77
CA LEU A 238 -19.36 43.51 30.52
C LEU A 238 -18.99 44.93 30.04
N PRO A 239 -17.88 45.12 29.30
CA PRO A 239 -17.67 46.30 28.47
C PRO A 239 -18.17 46.10 27.01
N PRO A 240 -18.41 47.19 26.26
CA PRO A 240 -19.35 47.23 25.14
C PRO A 240 -18.76 46.82 23.78
N ARG A 241 -19.66 46.31 22.92
CA ARG A 241 -19.49 46.21 21.47
C ARG A 241 -19.56 47.61 20.84
N SER A 242 -18.56 47.98 20.05
CA SER A 242 -18.65 49.07 19.08
C SER A 242 -19.12 48.53 17.73
N ALA A 243 -20.21 49.09 17.23
CA ALA A 243 -20.76 48.85 15.90
C ALA A 243 -20.24 49.91 14.90
N ALA A 244 -20.15 49.48 13.65
CA ALA A 244 -20.39 50.22 12.40
C ALA A 244 -19.76 51.61 12.21
N GLU A 245 -18.88 51.72 11.21
CA GLU A 245 -18.86 52.88 10.30
C GLU A 245 -18.88 52.37 8.85
N GLU A 246 -19.90 52.80 8.12
CA GLU A 246 -19.96 52.79 6.66
C GLU A 246 -18.96 53.80 6.09
N GLY A 247 -18.39 53.47 4.93
CA GLY A 247 -17.63 54.34 4.05
C GLY A 247 -17.41 53.64 2.71
#